data_AF-A0A2A4YYY9-F1
#
_entry.id   AF-A0A2A4YYY9-F1
#
_cell.length_a   1.000
_cell.length_b   1.000
_cell.length_c   1.000
_cell.angle_alpha   90.00
_cell.angle_beta   90.00
_cell.angle_gamma   90.00
#
_symmetry.space_group_name_H-M   'P 1'
#
loop_
_entity.id
_entity.type
_entity.pdbx_description
1 polymer ?
#
loop_
_entity_poly.entity_id
_entity_poly.type
_entity_poly.pdbx_seq_one_letter_code
_entity_poly.pdbx_strand_id
1 'polypeptide(L)' 'MDIKQIVIVGAGQMGNGIAHVPALAGYVATLIDINKEAS' A
#
# COMPACT_ATOMS: atom_id res chain seq x y z
N MET A 1 -14.47 11.60 9.41
CA MET A 1 -13.72 11.40 8.15
C MET A 1 -13.68 9.89 7.94
N ASP A 2 -14.15 9.39 6.80
CA ASP A 2 -14.26 7.95 6.51
C ASP A 2 -13.31 7.61 5.36
N ILE A 3 -12.37 6.69 5.59
CA ILE A 3 -11.33 6.33 4.61
C ILE A 3 -11.85 5.18 3.76
N LYS A 4 -12.21 5.50 2.50
CA LYS A 4 -12.78 4.52 1.57
C LYS A 4 -11.73 3.65 0.86
N GLN A 5 -10.56 4.20 0.60
CA GLN A 5 -9.52 3.52 -0.18
C GLN A 5 -8.14 4.08 0.14
N ILE A 6 -7.15 3.18 0.26
CA ILE A 6 -5.74 3.55 0.46
C ILE A 6 -4.94 3.00 -0.73
N VAL A 7 -4.19 3.87 -1.39
CA VAL A 7 -3.30 3.50 -2.50
C VAL A 7 -1.88 3.97 -2.17
N ILE A 8 -0.93 3.06 -2.25
CA ILE A 8 0.50 3.31 -2.06
C ILE A 8 1.18 3.23 -3.43
N VAL A 9 1.91 4.28 -3.79
CA VAL A 9 2.66 4.37 -5.06
C VAL A 9 4.14 4.16 -4.78
N GLY A 10 4.70 3.12 -5.39
CA GLY A 10 6.07 2.65 -5.20
C GLY A 10 6.13 1.50 -4.20
N ALA A 11 6.67 0.36 -4.63
CA ALA A 11 6.79 -0.88 -3.87
C ALA A 11 8.22 -1.13 -3.35
N GLY A 12 8.99 -0.06 -3.15
CA GLY A 12 10.27 -0.11 -2.44
C GLY A 12 10.12 -0.45 -0.94
N GLN A 13 11.22 -0.39 -0.20
CA GLN A 13 11.25 -0.71 1.24
C GLN A 13 10.21 0.09 2.05
N MET A 14 10.11 1.40 1.81
CA MET A 14 9.11 2.23 2.48
C MET A 14 7.70 1.93 2.00
N GLY A 15 7.49 1.66 0.71
CA GLY A 15 6.16 1.32 0.16
C GLY A 15 5.56 0.07 0.79
N ASN A 16 6.38 -0.98 0.92
CA ASN A 16 6.01 -2.21 1.62
C ASN A 16 5.73 -1.95 3.12
N GLY A 17 6.58 -1.18 3.80
CA GLY A 17 6.36 -0.82 5.20
C GLY A 17 5.08 -0.02 5.42
N ILE A 18 4.80 0.95 4.53
CA ILE A 18 3.59 1.78 4.58
C ILE A 18 2.35 0.94 4.28
N ALA A 19 2.41 -0.02 3.36
CA ALA A 19 1.28 -0.92 3.07
C ALA A 19 0.93 -1.85 4.25
N HIS A 20 1.91 -2.21 5.07
CA HIS A 20 1.73 -3.10 6.21
C HIS A 20 0.83 -2.51 7.31
N VAL A 21 0.95 -1.21 7.57
CA VAL A 21 0.19 -0.52 8.64
C VAL A 21 -1.33 -0.49 8.40
N PRO A 22 -1.85 -0.02 7.23
CA PRO A 22 -3.27 -0.06 6.94
C PRO A 22 -3.79 -1.49 6.79
N ALA A 23 -3.00 -2.42 6.24
CA ALA A 23 -3.37 -3.83 6.18
C ALA A 23 -3.57 -4.43 7.58
N LEU A 24 -2.68 -4.14 8.53
CA LEU A 24 -2.82 -4.55 9.93
C LEU A 24 -4.05 -3.92 10.60
N ALA A 25 -4.38 -2.68 10.25
CA ALA A 25 -5.55 -1.97 10.74
C ALA A 25 -6.88 -2.37 10.04
N GLY A 26 -6.86 -3.36 9.13
CA GLY A 26 -8.04 -3.89 8.46
C GLY A 26 -8.52 -3.06 7.26
N TYR A 27 -7.72 -2.11 6.79
CA TYR A 27 -8.03 -1.35 5.58
C TYR A 27 -7.54 -2.09 4.34
N VAL A 28 -8.32 -1.98 3.26
CA VAL A 28 -7.88 -2.41 1.94
C VAL A 28 -6.89 -1.38 1.40
N ALA A 29 -5.64 -1.81 1.27
CA ALA A 29 -4.56 -1.02 0.70
C ALA A 29 -4.11 -1.63 -0.63
N THR A 30 -3.98 -0.80 -1.65
CA THR A 30 -3.47 -1.20 -2.98
C THR A 30 -2.06 -0.67 -3.15
N LEU A 31 -1.08 -1.55 -3.32
CA LEU A 31 0.30 -1.18 -3.66
C LEU A 31 0.45 -1.21 -5.18
N ILE A 32 0.93 -0.11 -5.77
CA ILE A 32 1.19 -0.02 -7.21
C ILE A 32 2.65 0.36 -7.45
N ASP A 33 3.28 -0.29 -8.42
CA ASP A 33 4.59 0.08 -8.93
C ASP A 33 4.58 0.00 -10.46
N ILE A 34 5.42 0.80 -11.11
CA ILE A 34 5.63 0.73 -12.56
C ILE A 34 6.34 -0.57 -12.95
N ASN A 35 7.12 -1.14 -12.03
CA ASN A 35 7.73 -2.44 -12.21
C ASN A 35 6.83 -3.53 -11.62
N LYS A 36 6.22 -4.34 -12.51
CA LYS A 36 5.34 -5.46 -12.12
C LYS A 36 6.03 -6.53 -11.26
N GLU A 37 7.36 -6.58 -11.25
CA GLU A 37 8.12 -7.52 -10.40
C GLU A 37 8.27 -7.02 -8.95
N ALA A 38 8.01 -5.74 -8.68
CA ALA A 38 8.20 -5.14 -7.36
C ALA A 38 6.95 -5.27 -6.45
N SER A 39 5.84 -5.82 -6.95
CA SER A 39 4.55 -5.90 -6.24
C SER A 39 4.39 -7.15 -5.38
#